data_AF-A0A259RL84-F1
#
_entry.id   AF-A0A259RL84-F1
#
_cell.length_a   1.000
_cell.length_b   1.000
_cell.length_c   1.000
_cell.angle_alpha   90.00
_cell.angle_beta   90.00
_cell.angle_gamma   90.00
#
_symmetry.space_group_name_H-M   'P 1'
#
loop_
_entity.id
_entity.type
_entity.pdbx_description
1 polymer ?
#
loop_
_entity_poly.entity_id
_entity_poly.type
_entity_poly.pdbx_seq_one_letter_code
_entity_poly.pdbx_strand_id
1 'polypeptide(L)'
;MVAGCIGLAASVADERARVWSQDALGWLRQAPTQFISGERIDLVFLDPPFARLDLLSQAVERLQQADWLADDAYLYIEQSAQEASVQPVGWVRLREGRAGESAFALWQRERVPSASE
;
A
#
# COMPACT_ATOMS: atom_id res chain seq x y z
N MET A 1 0.86 -3.69 -13.53
CA MET A 1 0.73 -3.28 -12.12
C MET A 1 1.56 -4.25 -11.31
N VAL A 2 2.73 -3.84 -10.83
CA VAL A 2 3.60 -4.69 -10.02
C VAL A 2 3.33 -4.31 -8.56
N ALA A 3 2.51 -5.10 -7.88
CA ALA A 3 2.36 -5.00 -6.44
C ALA A 3 3.46 -5.84 -5.79
N GLY A 4 4.54 -5.19 -5.37
CA GLY A 4 5.57 -5.82 -4.54
C GLY A 4 5.23 -5.62 -3.07
N CYS A 5 4.97 -6.70 -2.33
CA CYS A 5 4.90 -6.67 -0.87
C CYS A 5 6.21 -7.27 -0.35
N ILE A 6 7.02 -6.49 0.36
CA ILE A 6 8.18 -6.99 1.10
C ILE A 6 7.79 -6.96 2.58
N GLY A 7 7.44 -8.12 3.13
CA GLY A 7 7.32 -8.31 4.58
C GLY A 7 8.68 -8.71 5.15
N LEU A 8 9.12 -8.07 6.23
CA LEU A 8 10.35 -8.45 6.94
C LEU A 8 9.98 -9.30 8.16
N ALA A 9 9.71 -10.59 7.95
CA ALA A 9 9.55 -11.55 9.04
C ALA A 9 10.87 -12.28 9.32
N ALA A 10 11.39 -12.12 10.54
CA ALA A 10 12.55 -12.86 11.02
C ALA A 10 12.14 -14.21 11.62
N SER A 11 11.99 -15.24 10.79
CA SER A 11 12.34 -16.62 11.15
C SER A 11 12.49 -17.48 9.88
N VAL A 12 13.41 -18.44 9.90
CA VAL A 12 13.82 -19.24 8.73
C VAL A 12 12.75 -20.28 8.39
N ALA A 13 11.92 -19.98 7.39
CA ALA A 13 11.26 -20.96 6.50
C ALA A 13 11.22 -20.34 5.08
N ASP A 14 11.57 -21.13 4.07
CA ASP A 14 12.27 -20.72 2.84
C ASP A 14 11.44 -20.03 1.73
N GLU A 15 10.57 -19.07 2.08
CA GLU A 15 9.89 -18.21 1.10
C GLU A 15 9.90 -16.75 1.55
N ARG A 16 10.86 -15.96 1.05
CA ARG A 16 10.96 -14.52 1.33
C ARG A 16 10.19 -13.63 0.33
N ALA A 17 9.60 -14.24 -0.69
CA ALA A 17 8.84 -13.54 -1.71
C ALA A 17 7.79 -14.48 -2.31
N ARG A 18 6.62 -13.91 -2.64
CA ARG A 18 5.56 -14.58 -3.40
C ARG A 18 5.16 -13.67 -4.55
N VAL A 19 4.95 -14.25 -5.73
CA VAL A 19 4.58 -13.52 -6.94
C VAL A 19 3.21 -13.99 -7.40
N TRP A 20 2.28 -13.04 -7.51
CA TRP A 20 0.95 -13.30 -8.06
C TRP A 20 0.80 -12.64 -9.42
N SER A 21 0.53 -13.42 -10.45
CA SER A 21 0.29 -12.91 -11.82
C SER A 21 -1.21 -12.70 -12.04
N GLN A 22 -1.74 -11.54 -11.65
CA GLN A 22 -3.14 -11.17 -11.81
C GLN A 22 -3.36 -9.66 -11.80
N ASP A 23 -4.58 -9.22 -12.08
CA ASP A 23 -5.01 -7.82 -11.87
C ASP A 23 -4.90 -7.45 -10.38
N ALA A 24 -4.09 -6.45 -10.05
CA ALA A 24 -3.82 -6.14 -8.64
C ALA A 24 -5.02 -5.52 -7.93
N LEU A 25 -5.91 -4.79 -8.65
CA LEU A 25 -7.19 -4.37 -8.05
C LEU A 25 -8.08 -5.59 -7.75
N GLY A 26 -8.12 -6.57 -8.65
CA GLY A 26 -8.78 -7.86 -8.44
C GLY A 26 -8.22 -8.66 -7.27
N TRP A 27 -6.91 -8.57 -7.07
CA TRP A 27 -6.26 -9.16 -5.90
C TRP A 27 -6.65 -8.45 -4.60
N LEU A 28 -6.57 -7.11 -4.55
CA LEU A 28 -6.94 -6.32 -3.37
C LEU A 28 -8.42 -6.43 -2.98
N ARG A 29 -9.30 -6.84 -3.92
CA ARG A 29 -10.72 -7.11 -3.66
C ARG A 29 -10.97 -8.39 -2.86
N GLN A 30 -9.99 -9.29 -2.80
CA GLN A 30 -10.11 -10.57 -2.09
C GLN A 30 -9.71 -10.41 -0.62
N ALA A 31 -10.10 -11.37 0.22
CA ALA A 31 -9.78 -11.31 1.64
C ALA A 31 -8.27 -11.58 1.87
N PRO A 32 -7.59 -10.79 2.73
CA PRO A 32 -6.16 -10.99 3.04
C PRO A 32 -5.82 -12.41 3.49
N THR A 33 -6.72 -13.02 4.25
CA THR A 33 -6.60 -14.39 4.77
C THR A 33 -6.43 -15.47 3.70
N GLN A 34 -6.74 -15.16 2.44
CA GLN A 34 -6.50 -16.06 1.30
C GLN A 34 -5.04 -16.08 0.83
N PHE A 35 -4.23 -15.09 1.23
CA PHE A 35 -2.87 -14.88 0.72
C PHE A 35 -1.81 -14.82 1.81
N ILE A 36 -2.14 -14.21 2.94
CA ILE A 36 -1.26 -14.01 4.09
C ILE A 36 -1.92 -14.59 5.35
N SER A 37 -1.17 -15.39 6.11
CA SER A 37 -1.72 -16.23 7.19
C SER A 37 -1.87 -15.44 8.50
N GLY A 38 -2.74 -14.44 8.50
CA GLY A 38 -2.98 -13.58 9.67
C GLY A 38 -1.92 -12.50 9.89
N GLU A 39 -0.91 -12.43 9.03
CA GLU A 39 0.03 -11.31 8.97
C GLU A 39 -0.63 -10.11 8.30
N ARG A 40 -0.27 -8.91 8.76
CA ARG A 40 -0.64 -7.65 8.13
C ARG A 40 0.58 -7.06 7.43
N ILE A 41 0.35 -6.23 6.42
CA ILE A 41 1.41 -5.64 5.60
C ILE A 41 1.90 -4.35 6.24
N ASP A 42 3.20 -4.29 6.51
CA ASP A 42 3.87 -3.11 7.08
C ASP A 42 4.22 -2.04 6.04
N LEU A 43 4.44 -2.44 4.77
CA LEU A 43 4.83 -1.54 3.69
C LEU A 43 4.23 -1.97 2.36
N VAL A 44 3.51 -1.05 1.71
CA VAL A 44 2.95 -1.24 0.37
C VAL A 44 3.57 -0.22 -0.59
N PHE A 45 3.93 -0.70 -1.78
CA PHE A 45 4.33 0.13 -2.91
C PHE A 45 3.20 0.17 -3.94
N LEU A 46 2.74 1.36 -4.28
CA LEU A 46 1.71 1.64 -5.28
C LEU A 46 2.32 2.46 -6.41
N ASP A 47 2.70 1.76 -7.47
CA ASP A 47 3.14 2.34 -8.75
C ASP A 47 2.20 1.85 -9.87
N PRO A 48 1.01 2.48 -10.03
CA PRO A 48 0.11 2.17 -11.13
C PRO A 48 0.73 2.65 -12.45
N PRO A 49 0.35 2.05 -13.58
CA PRO A 49 0.77 2.57 -14.89
C PRO A 49 0.43 4.07 -15.03
N PHE A 50 1.31 4.78 -15.73
CA PHE A 50 1.35 6.25 -15.77
C PHE A 50 -0.02 6.91 -16.02
N ALA A 51 -0.29 8.01 -15.29
CA ALA A 51 -1.51 8.83 -15.41
C ALA A 51 -2.83 8.07 -15.22
N ARG A 52 -2.89 7.19 -14.21
CA ARG A 52 -4.09 6.42 -13.83
C ARG A 52 -4.46 6.63 -12.37
N LEU A 53 -4.84 7.87 -12.05
CA LEU A 53 -5.31 8.27 -10.72
C LEU A 53 -6.53 7.46 -10.23
N ASP A 54 -7.36 6.98 -11.17
CA ASP A 54 -8.51 6.12 -10.91
C ASP A 54 -8.10 4.78 -10.29
N LEU A 55 -7.02 4.18 -10.77
CA LEU A 55 -6.51 2.91 -10.26
C LEU A 55 -5.87 3.09 -8.89
N LEU A 56 -5.12 4.18 -8.71
CA LEU A 56 -4.49 4.50 -7.43
C LEU A 56 -5.52 4.71 -6.33
N SER A 57 -6.56 5.49 -6.62
CA SER A 57 -7.65 5.79 -5.68
C SER A 57 -8.37 4.51 -5.25
N GLN A 58 -8.68 3.63 -6.21
CA GLN A 58 -9.30 2.32 -5.91
C GLN A 58 -8.38 1.43 -5.08
N ALA A 59 -7.07 1.39 -5.36
CA ALA A 59 -6.13 0.59 -4.58
C ALA A 59 -6.06 1.07 -3.12
N VAL A 60 -5.93 2.38 -2.93
CA VAL A 60 -5.90 3.03 -1.61
C VAL A 60 -7.19 2.80 -0.83
N GLU A 61 -8.35 2.86 -1.49
CA GLU A 61 -9.64 2.54 -0.87
C GLU A 61 -9.70 1.08 -0.39
N ARG A 62 -9.30 0.13 -1.24
CA ARG A 62 -9.34 -1.31 -0.90
C ARG A 62 -8.40 -1.67 0.23
N LEU A 63 -7.22 -1.06 0.26
CA LEU A 63 -6.25 -1.24 1.34
C LEU A 63 -6.75 -0.71 2.69
N GLN A 64 -7.56 0.35 2.69
CA GLN A 64 -8.16 0.90 3.91
C GLN A 64 -9.41 0.14 4.38
N GLN A 65 -10.18 -0.44 3.46
CA GLN A 65 -11.43 -1.16 3.77
C GLN A 65 -11.20 -2.58 4.28
N ALA A 66 -10.15 -3.26 3.83
CA ALA A 66 -9.82 -4.62 4.23
C ALA A 66 -8.67 -4.64 5.25
N ASP A 67 -8.55 -5.75 5.99
CA ASP A 67 -7.53 -5.91 7.06
C ASP A 67 -6.14 -6.24 6.50
N TRP A 68 -5.73 -5.56 5.43
CA TRP A 68 -4.45 -5.76 4.76
C TRP A 68 -3.28 -5.15 5.54
N LEU A 69 -3.50 -4.04 6.24
CA LEU A 69 -2.44 -3.14 6.70
C LEU A 69 -2.25 -3.20 8.22
N ALA A 70 -0.99 -3.20 8.64
CA ALA A 70 -0.63 -3.03 10.04
C ALA A 70 -1.08 -1.65 10.58
N ASP A 71 -1.06 -1.48 11.90
CA ASP A 71 -1.54 -0.26 12.55
C ASP A 71 -0.60 0.94 12.32
N ASP A 72 0.67 0.69 12.04
CA ASP A 72 1.71 1.67 11.72
C ASP A 72 2.29 1.47 10.31
N ALA A 73 1.50 0.87 9.42
CA ALA A 73 1.90 0.60 8.04
C ALA A 73 2.30 1.87 7.27
N TYR A 74 3.11 1.66 6.23
CA TYR A 74 3.59 2.67 5.30
C TYR A 74 3.01 2.44 3.89
N LEU A 75 2.66 3.52 3.22
CA LEU A 75 2.30 3.51 1.79
C LEU A 75 3.29 4.38 1.02
N TYR A 76 4.01 3.77 0.08
CA TYR A 76 4.77 4.50 -0.92
C TYR A 76 3.93 4.59 -2.20
N ILE A 77 3.64 5.81 -2.64
CA ILE A 77 2.78 6.09 -3.78
C ILE A 77 3.59 6.82 -4.85
N GLU A 78 3.62 6.28 -6.06
CA GLU A 78 4.05 6.99 -7.27
C GLU A 78 2.83 7.35 -8.14
N GLN A 79 2.87 8.54 -8.74
CA GLN A 79 1.79 9.05 -9.60
C GLN A 79 2.33 10.14 -10.54
N SER A 80 1.50 10.60 -11.48
CA SER A 80 1.85 11.75 -12.32
C SER A 80 1.96 13.02 -11.48
N ALA A 81 2.99 13.83 -11.72
CA ALA A 81 3.15 15.15 -11.12
C ALA A 81 2.17 16.20 -11.69
N GLN A 82 1.43 15.87 -12.75
CA GLN A 82 0.42 16.72 -13.36
C GLN A 82 -0.98 16.49 -12.77
N GLU A 83 -1.19 15.37 -12.07
CA GLU A 83 -2.46 15.00 -11.47
C GLU A 83 -2.54 15.43 -9.99
N ALA A 84 -3.77 15.57 -9.49
CA ALA A 84 -3.98 15.81 -8.07
C ALA A 84 -3.55 14.57 -7.27
N SER A 85 -2.81 14.79 -6.17
CA SER A 85 -2.34 13.68 -5.34
C SER A 85 -3.49 12.95 -4.65
N VAL A 86 -3.46 11.62 -4.67
CA VAL A 86 -4.28 10.83 -3.74
C VAL A 86 -3.84 11.15 -2.32
N GLN A 87 -4.81 11.37 -1.44
CA GLN A 87 -4.60 11.63 -0.01
C GLN A 87 -5.39 10.58 0.78
N PRO A 88 -4.73 9.51 1.24
CA PRO A 88 -5.36 8.52 2.09
C PRO A 88 -5.83 9.15 3.42
N VAL A 89 -7.04 8.83 3.87
CA VAL A 89 -7.61 9.40 5.11
C VAL A 89 -7.04 8.68 6.32
N GLY A 90 -6.63 9.41 7.36
CA GLY A 90 -5.97 8.82 8.53
C GLY A 90 -4.51 8.42 8.26
N TRP A 91 -3.85 9.13 7.33
CA TRP A 91 -2.45 8.97 7.00
C TRP A 91 -1.72 10.31 7.05
N VAL A 92 -0.50 10.28 7.57
CA VAL A 92 0.42 11.42 7.58
C VAL A 92 1.42 11.26 6.45
N ARG A 93 1.57 12.31 5.63
CA ARG A 93 2.63 12.36 4.63
C ARG A 93 3.96 12.64 5.32
N LEU A 94 4.93 11.72 5.18
CA LEU A 94 6.26 11.84 5.78
C LEU A 94 7.29 12.44 4.84
N ARG A 95 7.22 12.07 3.55
CA ARG A 95 8.15 12.50 2.52
C ARG A 95 7.42 12.65 1.21
N GLU A 96 7.89 13.58 0.38
CA GLU A 96 7.43 13.75 -0.98
C GLU A 96 8.56 14.24 -1.87
N GLY A 97 8.41 14.02 -3.17
CA GLY A 97 9.34 14.52 -4.15
C GLY A 97 8.79 14.43 -5.56
N ARG A 98 9.51 15.04 -6.49
CA ARG A 98 9.17 15.10 -7.90
C ARG A 98 10.41 14.89 -8.75
N ALA A 99 10.29 14.11 -9.81
CA ALA A 99 11.30 13.91 -10.83
C ALA A 99 10.64 13.98 -12.22
N GLY A 100 10.85 15.10 -12.92
CA GLY A 100 10.20 15.34 -14.23
C GLY A 100 8.68 15.35 -14.13
N GLU A 101 8.05 14.38 -14.80
CA GLU A 101 6.59 14.20 -14.85
C GLU A 101 6.06 13.21 -13.80
N SER A 102 6.92 12.62 -12.98
CA SER A 102 6.54 11.73 -11.88
C SER A 102 6.66 12.44 -10.53
N ALA A 103 5.73 12.13 -9.63
CA ALA A 103 5.75 12.52 -8.23
C ALA A 103 5.63 11.29 -7.34
N PHE A 104 6.24 11.34 -6.16
CA PHE A 104 6.11 10.29 -5.16
C PHE A 104 5.80 10.87 -3.79
N ALA A 105 5.13 10.07 -2.96
CA ALA A 105 4.89 10.38 -1.55
C ALA A 105 4.98 9.11 -0.69
N LEU A 106 5.64 9.23 0.47
CA LEU A 106 5.63 8.23 1.53
C LEU A 106 4.65 8.68 2.61
N TRP A 107 3.70 7.82 2.92
CA TRP A 107 2.69 8.01 3.94
C TRP A 107 2.88 7.00 5.06
N GLN A 108 2.52 7.39 6.27
CA GLN A 108 2.43 6.51 7.43
C GLN A 108 1.03 6.60 8.02
N ARG A 109 0.46 5.47 8.38
CA ARG A 109 -0.86 5.40 8.99
C ARG A 109 -0.85 6.11 10.34
N GLU A 110 -1.86 6.93 10.59
CA GLU A 110 -2.06 7.49 11.93
C GLU A 110 -2.44 6.35 12.86
N ARG A 111 -1.62 6.16 13.89
CA ARG A 111 -1.93 5.20 14.95
C ARG A 111 -3.18 5.72 15.66
N VAL A 112 -4.32 5.06 15.49
CA VAL A 112 -5.48 5.33 16.34
C VAL A 112 -5.03 4.99 17.76
N PRO A 113 -5.00 5.96 18.70
CA PRO A 113 -4.66 5.63 20.07
C PRO A 113 -5.67 4.60 20.54
N SER A 114 -5.22 3.37 20.81
CA SER A 114 -6.02 2.41 21.55
C SER A 114 -6.36 3.10 22.86
N ALA A 115 -7.64 3.42 23.07
CA ALA A 115 -8.12 3.97 24.32
C ALA A 115 -7.67 3.02 25.43
N SER A 116 -6.69 3.45 26.22
CA SER A 116 -6.24 2.74 27.40
C SER A 116 -7.42 2.69 28.37
N GLU A 117 -7.91 1.48 28.66
CA GLU A 117 -8.69 1.17 29.87
C GLU A 117 -7.85 1.40 31.14
#